data_AF-A0A9Y1BM33-F1
#
_entry.id   AF-A0A9Y1BM33-F1
#
_cell.length_a   1.000
_cell.length_b   1.000
_cell.length_c   1.000
_cell.angle_alpha   90.00
_cell.angle_beta   90.00
_cell.angle_gamma   90.00
#
_symmetry.space_group_name_H-M   'P 1'
#
loop_
_entity.id
_entity.type
_entity.pdbx_description
1 polymer ?
#
loop_
_entity_poly.entity_id
_entity_poly.type
_entity_poly.pdbx_seq_one_letter_code
_entity_poly.pdbx_strand_id
1 'polypeptide(L)'
;MRKIIHFLSVFIIVISLSSLFANASNVSISFINTEGENDDVTYYSGIKIVFVYLPTCPNCHLEIDEIKEVEERYNITIFGLSAKFNKTNEQLLDYKKENNLSENWIMGYVTNKTVVDYKIRIVPFIIILDDYNYIVAIFEGFTYASTLEEKIKIAINHETEQYISDPLQDNSDLLKILFIIIGIGVSVLVIVFIVKPGLEILYYKIKDKKEKKS
;
A
#
# COMPACT_ATOMS: atom_id res chain seq x y z
N MET A 1 3.66 -6.13 -44.86
CA MET A 1 2.45 -6.53 -44.10
C MET A 1 2.67 -7.72 -43.17
N ARG A 2 3.21 -8.86 -43.60
CA ARG A 2 3.39 -10.07 -42.75
C ARG A 2 4.22 -9.89 -41.45
N LYS A 3 5.18 -8.96 -41.43
CA LYS A 3 6.01 -8.65 -40.25
C LYS A 3 5.31 -7.78 -39.18
N ILE A 4 4.26 -7.05 -39.55
CA ILE A 4 3.52 -6.17 -38.63
C ILE A 4 2.54 -6.99 -37.76
N ILE A 5 1.97 -8.05 -38.34
CA ILE A 5 1.00 -8.94 -37.69
C ILE A 5 1.63 -9.74 -36.54
N HIS A 6 2.88 -10.21 -36.70
CA HIS A 6 3.59 -10.93 -35.62
C HIS A 6 4.02 -10.04 -34.45
N PHE A 7 4.20 -8.73 -34.68
CA PHE A 7 4.57 -7.81 -33.60
C PHE A 7 3.36 -7.49 -32.71
N LEU A 8 2.17 -7.37 -33.32
CA LEU A 8 0.91 -7.15 -32.61
C LEU A 8 0.51 -8.35 -31.73
N SER A 9 0.73 -9.59 -32.18
CA SER A 9 0.33 -10.77 -31.39
C SER A 9 1.17 -10.96 -30.12
N VAL A 10 2.47 -10.66 -30.16
CA VAL A 10 3.34 -10.75 -28.97
C VAL A 10 3.01 -9.65 -27.97
N PHE A 11 2.66 -8.45 -28.45
CA PHE A 11 2.28 -7.32 -27.59
C PHE A 11 0.98 -7.60 -26.82
N ILE A 12 -0.01 -8.24 -27.44
CA ILE A 12 -1.27 -8.62 -26.80
C ILE A 12 -1.04 -9.69 -25.71
N ILE A 13 -0.19 -10.69 -25.96
CA ILE A 13 0.10 -11.75 -24.99
C ILE A 13 0.82 -11.21 -23.75
N VAL A 14 1.74 -10.25 -23.92
CA VAL A 14 2.45 -9.62 -22.79
C VAL A 14 1.50 -8.78 -21.94
N ILE A 15 0.57 -8.04 -22.54
CA ILE A 15 -0.44 -7.25 -21.81
C ILE A 15 -1.37 -8.16 -20.99
N SER A 16 -1.75 -9.32 -21.53
CA SER A 16 -2.61 -10.28 -20.82
C SER A 16 -1.91 -11.06 -19.70
N LEU A 17 -0.57 -11.13 -19.70
CA LEU A 17 0.18 -11.82 -18.64
C LEU A 17 0.51 -10.89 -17.46
N SER A 18 0.60 -9.58 -17.70
CA SER A 18 0.79 -8.58 -16.64
C SER A 18 -0.40 -8.41 -15.71
N SER A 19 -1.61 -8.78 -16.12
CA SER A 19 -2.81 -8.71 -15.27
C SER A 19 -2.97 -9.89 -14.30
N LEU A 20 -2.15 -10.94 -14.40
CA LEU A 20 -2.18 -12.12 -13.51
C LEU A 20 -1.24 -12.01 -12.31
N PHE A 21 -0.34 -11.02 -12.30
CA PHE A 21 0.44 -10.67 -11.12
C PHE A 21 -0.19 -9.43 -10.46
N ALA A 22 -1.45 -9.56 -10.06
CA ALA A 22 -1.99 -8.65 -9.06
C ALA A 22 -1.15 -8.87 -7.79
N ASN A 23 -0.30 -7.88 -7.50
CA ASN A 23 0.63 -7.83 -6.39
C ASN A 23 -0.03 -8.41 -5.13
N ALA A 24 0.53 -9.48 -4.59
CA ALA A 24 0.46 -9.70 -3.16
C ALA A 24 1.24 -8.53 -2.52
N SER A 25 0.54 -7.42 -2.27
CA SER A 25 1.06 -6.39 -1.38
C SER A 25 1.33 -7.09 -0.06
N ASN A 26 2.60 -7.25 0.30
CA ASN A 26 2.98 -7.81 1.58
C ASN A 26 2.73 -6.73 2.64
N VAL A 27 1.46 -6.60 3.03
CA VAL A 27 1.04 -5.74 4.13
C VAL A 27 1.82 -6.22 5.36
N SER A 28 2.62 -5.33 5.92
CA SER A 28 3.36 -5.57 7.16
C SER A 28 3.15 -4.36 8.04
N ILE A 29 2.74 -4.59 9.29
CA ILE A 29 2.54 -3.56 10.29
C ILE A 29 3.32 -4.03 11.53
N SER A 30 4.61 -3.76 11.50
CA SER A 30 5.53 -4.13 12.57
C SER A 30 5.37 -3.23 13.80
N PHE A 31 5.46 -3.83 14.99
CA PHE A 31 5.42 -3.14 16.27
C PHE A 31 6.38 -3.80 17.28
N ILE A 32 6.68 -3.10 18.37
CA ILE A 32 7.41 -3.65 19.51
C ILE A 32 6.38 -4.02 20.58
N ASN A 33 6.30 -5.29 20.94
CA ASN A 33 5.33 -5.76 21.94
C ASN A 33 5.74 -5.37 23.38
N THR A 34 4.92 -5.75 24.37
CA THR A 34 5.19 -5.48 25.80
C THR A 34 6.35 -6.29 26.39
N GLU A 35 6.97 -7.19 25.63
CA GLU A 35 8.17 -7.94 25.99
C GLU A 35 9.44 -7.29 25.40
N GLY A 36 9.29 -6.27 24.55
CA GLY A 36 10.39 -5.59 23.88
C GLY A 36 10.83 -6.27 22.58
N GLU A 37 10.04 -7.22 22.07
CA GLU A 37 10.32 -7.96 20.85
C GLU A 37 9.62 -7.35 19.64
N ASN A 38 10.22 -7.50 18.45
CA ASN A 38 9.56 -7.13 17.20
C ASN A 38 8.49 -8.16 16.86
N ASP A 39 7.30 -7.68 16.54
CA ASP A 39 6.15 -8.48 16.14
C ASP A 39 5.44 -7.80 14.95
N ASP A 40 4.48 -8.48 14.32
CA ASP A 40 3.70 -7.96 13.19
C ASP A 40 2.21 -8.28 13.36
N VAL A 41 1.36 -7.28 13.13
CA VAL A 41 -0.10 -7.42 13.19
C VAL A 41 -0.61 -8.53 12.28
N THR A 42 0.07 -8.78 11.16
CA THR A 42 -0.35 -9.78 10.17
C THR A 42 -0.20 -11.23 10.62
N TYR A 43 0.53 -11.49 11.71
CA TYR A 43 0.63 -12.82 12.32
C TYR A 43 -0.61 -13.21 13.13
N TYR A 44 -1.50 -12.26 13.41
CA TYR A 44 -2.73 -12.48 14.15
C TYR A 44 -3.90 -12.70 13.19
N SER A 45 -4.81 -13.61 13.55
CA SER A 45 -5.98 -13.97 12.73
C SER A 45 -7.20 -13.09 13.01
N GLY A 46 -8.20 -13.11 12.13
CA GLY A 46 -9.47 -12.38 12.31
C GLY A 46 -9.39 -10.94 11.85
N ILE A 47 -10.39 -10.12 12.16
CA ILE A 47 -10.40 -8.70 11.78
C ILE A 47 -9.59 -7.90 12.79
N LYS A 48 -8.78 -6.96 12.29
CA LYS A 48 -7.81 -6.21 13.09
C LYS A 48 -8.03 -4.72 12.94
N ILE A 49 -8.00 -4.01 14.06
CA ILE A 49 -7.89 -2.54 14.10
C ILE A 49 -6.53 -2.19 14.66
N VAL A 50 -5.72 -1.47 13.90
CA VAL A 50 -4.45 -0.89 14.38
C VAL A 50 -4.72 0.56 14.73
N PHE A 51 -4.64 0.89 16.01
CA PHE A 51 -4.85 2.22 16.54
C PHE A 51 -3.52 2.80 17.02
N VAL A 52 -2.97 3.74 16.25
CA VAL A 52 -1.73 4.44 16.59
C VAL A 52 -2.05 5.73 17.33
N TYR A 53 -1.46 5.90 18.50
CA TYR A 53 -1.85 6.98 19.42
C TYR A 53 -0.67 7.59 20.19
N LEU A 54 -0.95 8.71 20.86
CA LEU A 54 -0.08 9.27 21.90
C LEU A 54 -0.86 9.36 23.22
N PRO A 55 -0.29 8.92 24.36
CA PRO A 55 -0.98 8.98 25.65
C PRO A 55 -1.38 10.39 26.12
N THR A 56 -0.86 11.45 25.50
CA THR A 56 -1.18 12.85 25.84
C THR A 56 -2.09 13.52 24.82
N CYS A 57 -2.59 12.78 23.83
CA CYS A 57 -3.43 13.29 22.75
C CYS A 57 -4.91 13.24 23.16
N PRO A 58 -5.61 14.39 23.30
CA PRO A 58 -7.01 14.41 23.72
C PRO A 58 -7.94 13.65 22.76
N ASN A 59 -7.78 13.87 21.46
CA ASN A 59 -8.56 13.16 20.44
C ASN A 59 -8.35 11.64 20.48
N CYS A 60 -7.17 11.18 20.90
CA CYS A 60 -6.88 9.77 21.04
C CYS A 60 -7.63 9.14 22.23
N HIS A 61 -7.94 9.92 23.28
CA HIS A 61 -8.77 9.42 24.37
C HIS A 61 -10.23 9.32 23.94
N LEU A 62 -10.72 10.28 23.15
CA LEU A 62 -12.08 10.22 22.58
C LEU A 62 -12.21 9.02 21.63
N GLU A 63 -11.19 8.75 20.82
CA GLU A 63 -11.19 7.62 19.89
C GLU A 63 -11.32 6.27 20.59
N ILE A 64 -10.81 6.13 21.81
CA ILE A 64 -10.91 4.88 22.58
C ILE A 64 -12.37 4.51 22.83
N ASP A 65 -13.22 5.50 23.17
CA ASP A 65 -14.64 5.24 23.42
C ASP A 65 -15.35 4.77 22.14
N GLU A 66 -15.02 5.37 20.99
CA GLU A 66 -15.56 4.97 19.69
C GLU A 66 -15.10 3.55 19.29
N ILE A 67 -13.83 3.19 19.55
CA ILE A 67 -13.30 1.84 19.28
C ILE A 67 -13.94 0.80 20.21
N LYS A 68 -14.15 1.12 21.49
CA LYS A 68 -14.85 0.22 22.42
C LYS A 68 -16.28 -0.07 21.97
N GLU A 69 -16.96 0.93 21.43
CA GLU A 69 -18.33 0.76 20.96
C GLU A 69 -18.44 -0.29 19.85
N VAL A 70 -17.44 -0.36 18.95
CA VAL A 70 -17.39 -1.39 17.91
C VAL A 70 -16.85 -2.72 18.44
N GLU A 71 -15.93 -2.71 19.40
CA GLU A 71 -15.44 -3.91 20.09
C GLU A 71 -16.56 -4.70 20.77
N GLU A 72 -17.53 -4.01 21.38
CA GLU A 72 -18.68 -4.65 22.03
C GLU A 72 -19.60 -5.39 21.05
N ARG A 73 -19.56 -5.03 19.75
CA ARG A 73 -20.45 -5.56 18.71
C ARG A 73 -19.80 -6.62 17.82
N TYR A 74 -18.47 -6.59 17.70
CA TYR A 74 -17.74 -7.39 16.72
C TYR A 74 -16.58 -8.14 17.36
N ASN A 75 -16.31 -9.35 16.88
CA ASN A 75 -15.12 -10.11 17.28
C ASN A 75 -13.90 -9.59 16.51
N ILE A 76 -13.23 -8.59 17.07
CA ILE A 76 -12.07 -7.92 16.48
C ILE A 76 -10.88 -7.95 17.44
N THR A 77 -9.66 -7.97 16.90
CA THR A 77 -8.44 -7.75 17.68
C THR A 77 -7.98 -6.31 17.50
N ILE A 78 -7.64 -5.64 18.60
CA ILE A 78 -7.26 -4.22 18.56
C ILE A 78 -5.79 -4.10 18.95
N PHE A 79 -5.00 -3.45 18.11
CA PHE A 79 -3.60 -3.15 18.36
C PHE A 79 -3.47 -1.70 18.77
N GLY A 80 -3.35 -1.45 20.08
CA GLY A 80 -3.08 -0.14 20.64
C GLY A 80 -1.58 0.16 20.57
N LEU A 81 -1.14 0.85 19.53
CA LEU A 81 0.28 1.12 19.27
C LEU A 81 0.66 2.56 19.61
N SER A 82 1.45 2.73 20.67
CA SER A 82 1.95 4.04 21.07
C SER A 82 3.04 4.53 20.10
N ALA A 83 2.91 5.77 19.60
CA ALA A 83 3.92 6.46 18.81
C ALA A 83 5.08 7.06 19.64
N LYS A 84 5.16 6.72 20.94
CA LYS A 84 6.20 7.24 21.84
C LYS A 84 7.29 6.20 22.11
N PHE A 85 8.41 6.31 21.38
CA PHE A 85 9.51 5.33 21.32
C PHE A 85 10.41 5.18 22.56
N ASN A 86 10.25 5.99 23.61
CA ASN A 86 11.20 6.08 24.73
C ASN A 86 10.58 5.74 26.10
N LYS A 87 9.62 4.82 26.15
CA LYS A 87 8.87 4.49 27.37
C LYS A 87 9.02 3.03 27.79
N THR A 88 8.84 2.76 29.07
CA THR A 88 8.88 1.41 29.65
C THR A 88 7.59 0.66 29.33
N ASN A 89 7.66 -0.67 29.26
CA ASN A 89 6.49 -1.51 28.96
C ASN A 89 5.39 -1.37 30.03
N GLU A 90 5.76 -1.05 31.27
CA GLU A 90 4.85 -0.73 32.38
C GLU A 90 3.85 0.37 32.00
N GLN A 91 4.29 1.40 31.26
CA GLN A 91 3.42 2.51 30.88
C GLN A 91 2.36 2.14 29.83
N LEU A 92 2.58 1.09 29.03
CA LEU A 92 1.54 0.56 28.14
C LEU A 92 0.47 -0.18 28.95
N LEU A 93 0.89 -0.94 29.96
CA LEU A 93 -0.01 -1.68 30.83
C LEU A 93 -0.82 -0.75 31.74
N ASP A 94 -0.18 0.30 32.28
CA ASP A 94 -0.86 1.35 33.02
C ASP A 94 -1.89 2.05 32.13
N TYR A 95 -1.53 2.41 30.90
CA TYR A 95 -2.47 3.01 29.95
C TYR A 95 -3.66 2.10 29.66
N LYS A 96 -3.42 0.80 29.45
CA LYS A 96 -4.48 -0.22 29.26
C LYS A 96 -5.43 -0.25 30.45
N LYS A 97 -4.89 -0.23 31.67
CA LYS A 97 -5.65 -0.25 32.93
C LYS A 97 -6.42 1.04 33.17
N GLU A 98 -5.78 2.20 33.01
CA GLU A 98 -6.39 3.52 33.22
C GLU A 98 -7.59 3.75 32.30
N ASN A 99 -7.50 3.25 31.06
CA ASN A 99 -8.58 3.35 30.08
C ASN A 99 -9.53 2.16 30.11
N ASN A 100 -9.41 1.20 31.05
CA ASN A 100 -10.26 0.01 31.12
C ASN A 100 -10.38 -0.72 29.76
N LEU A 101 -9.26 -0.97 29.09
CA LEU A 101 -9.24 -1.68 27.81
C LEU A 101 -9.31 -3.19 28.06
N SER A 102 -10.00 -3.92 27.19
CA SER A 102 -10.23 -5.36 27.35
C SER A 102 -8.97 -6.20 27.02
N GLU A 103 -9.05 -7.52 27.17
CA GLU A 103 -7.97 -8.43 26.75
C GLU A 103 -7.77 -8.52 25.23
N ASN A 104 -8.75 -8.11 24.42
CA ASN A 104 -8.59 -8.05 22.95
C ASN A 104 -7.64 -6.94 22.50
N TRP A 105 -7.27 -6.03 23.41
CA TRP A 105 -6.29 -4.98 23.16
C TRP A 105 -4.87 -5.50 23.38
N ILE A 106 -4.16 -5.65 22.28
CA ILE A 106 -2.73 -5.93 22.22
C ILE A 106 -2.00 -4.58 22.21
N MET A 107 -1.20 -4.34 23.25
CA MET A 107 -0.49 -3.09 23.43
C MET A 107 0.94 -3.19 22.90
N GLY A 108 1.44 -2.11 22.31
CA GLY A 108 2.80 -2.07 21.84
C GLY A 108 3.26 -0.66 21.46
N TYR A 109 4.45 -0.58 20.89
CA TYR A 109 4.98 0.63 20.27
C TYR A 109 5.04 0.43 18.77
N VAL A 110 4.49 1.37 17.99
CA VAL A 110 4.65 1.34 16.54
C VAL A 110 6.13 1.45 16.19
N THR A 111 6.63 0.73 15.18
CA THR A 111 8.04 0.86 14.77
C THR A 111 8.22 2.06 13.83
N ASN A 112 9.46 2.54 13.69
CA ASN A 112 9.78 3.57 12.71
C ASN A 112 9.50 3.10 11.27
N LYS A 113 9.67 1.80 10.99
CA LYS A 113 9.33 1.21 9.68
C LYS A 113 7.85 1.42 9.38
N THR A 114 6.97 1.04 10.28
CA THR A 114 5.52 1.20 10.12
C THR A 114 5.12 2.67 9.99
N VAL A 115 5.71 3.58 10.78
CA VAL A 115 5.47 5.02 10.64
C VAL A 115 5.84 5.53 9.23
N VAL A 116 6.96 5.08 8.68
CA VAL A 116 7.43 5.49 7.35
C VAL A 116 6.57 4.87 6.24
N ASP A 117 6.33 3.56 6.29
CA ASP A 117 5.58 2.82 5.27
C ASP A 117 4.17 3.41 5.10
N TYR A 118 3.45 3.62 6.21
CA TYR A 118 2.10 4.18 6.21
C TYR A 118 2.05 5.71 6.30
N LYS A 119 3.21 6.38 6.23
CA LYS A 119 3.34 7.85 6.25
C LYS A 119 2.58 8.49 7.43
N ILE A 120 2.61 7.86 8.60
CA ILE A 120 1.86 8.30 9.79
C ILE A 120 2.40 9.65 10.26
N ARG A 121 1.60 10.71 10.11
CA ARG A 121 1.97 12.10 10.48
C ARG A 121 1.09 12.70 11.57
N ILE A 122 -0.10 12.14 11.77
CA ILE A 122 -1.12 12.64 12.68
C ILE A 122 -1.61 11.46 13.52
N VAL A 123 -1.97 11.72 14.77
CA VAL A 123 -2.67 10.76 15.64
C VAL A 123 -3.98 11.38 16.16
N PRO A 124 -5.03 10.58 16.43
CA PRO A 124 -5.08 9.12 16.24
C PRO A 124 -4.98 8.73 14.76
N PHE A 125 -4.44 7.54 14.50
CA PHE A 125 -4.34 6.97 13.15
C PHE A 125 -4.82 5.54 13.20
N ILE A 126 -5.74 5.18 12.31
CA ILE A 126 -6.38 3.86 12.32
C ILE A 126 -6.12 3.15 11.00
N ILE A 127 -5.76 1.87 11.08
CA ILE A 127 -5.74 0.94 9.94
C ILE A 127 -6.70 -0.20 10.27
N ILE A 128 -7.61 -0.53 9.36
CA ILE A 128 -8.50 -1.69 9.50
C ILE A 128 -8.05 -2.75 8.50
N LEU A 129 -7.83 -3.97 9.00
CA LEU A 129 -7.51 -5.13 8.18
C LEU A 129 -8.60 -6.20 8.31
N ASP A 130 -8.88 -6.88 7.21
CA ASP A 130 -9.69 -8.10 7.22
C ASP A 130 -8.90 -9.31 7.74
N ASP A 131 -9.54 -10.48 7.73
CA ASP A 131 -8.94 -11.75 8.17
C ASP A 131 -7.90 -12.31 7.18
N TYR A 132 -7.80 -11.77 5.96
CA TYR A 132 -6.74 -12.08 4.99
C TYR A 132 -5.59 -11.06 5.00
N ASN A 133 -5.57 -10.12 5.94
CA ASN A 133 -4.58 -9.04 6.04
C ASN A 133 -4.65 -8.00 4.92
N TYR A 134 -5.77 -7.88 4.20
CA TYR A 134 -5.99 -6.76 3.29
C TYR A 134 -6.40 -5.52 4.05
N ILE A 135 -5.86 -4.37 3.65
CA ILE A 135 -6.24 -3.08 4.24
C ILE A 135 -7.56 -2.63 3.66
N VAL A 136 -8.57 -2.60 4.53
CA VAL A 136 -9.92 -2.16 4.20
C VAL A 136 -10.01 -0.64 4.25
N ALA A 137 -9.41 -0.02 5.26
CA ALA A 137 -9.44 1.43 5.43
C ALA A 137 -8.24 1.95 6.23
N ILE A 138 -7.91 3.22 5.99
CA ILE A 138 -6.95 4.02 6.77
C ILE A 138 -7.63 5.35 7.12
N PHE A 139 -7.53 5.76 8.38
CA PHE A 139 -8.05 7.04 8.86
C PHE A 139 -6.96 7.85 9.55
N GLU A 140 -6.88 9.14 9.21
CA GLU A 140 -6.04 10.12 9.90
C GLU A 140 -6.93 11.04 10.74
N GLY A 141 -6.68 11.09 12.05
CA GLY A 141 -7.49 11.85 13.00
C GLY A 141 -8.67 11.06 13.56
N PHE A 142 -9.54 11.79 14.27
CA PHE A 142 -10.66 11.21 15.00
C PHE A 142 -11.71 10.60 14.06
N THR A 143 -12.20 9.40 14.38
CA THR A 143 -13.17 8.65 13.59
C THR A 143 -14.32 8.14 14.47
N TYR A 144 -15.56 8.41 14.04
CA TYR A 144 -16.74 7.93 14.76
C TYR A 144 -16.92 6.42 14.63
N ALA A 145 -17.48 5.79 15.66
CA ALA A 145 -17.82 4.37 15.75
C ALA A 145 -18.69 3.91 14.58
N SER A 146 -19.64 4.75 14.14
CA SER A 146 -20.49 4.45 12.98
C SER A 146 -19.68 4.26 11.68
N THR A 147 -18.63 5.05 11.48
CA THR A 147 -17.72 4.92 10.33
C THR A 147 -16.82 3.69 10.48
N LEU A 148 -16.29 3.44 11.69
CA LEU A 148 -15.50 2.24 11.97
C LEU A 148 -16.34 0.97 11.71
N GLU A 149 -17.59 0.97 12.18
CA GLU A 149 -18.54 -0.13 12.01
C GLU A 149 -18.84 -0.42 10.53
N GLU A 150 -19.02 0.60 9.71
CA GLU A 150 -19.19 0.43 8.25
C GLU A 150 -18.01 -0.35 7.66
N LYS A 151 -16.77 0.04 8.01
CA LYS A 151 -15.57 -0.61 7.49
C LYS A 151 -15.33 -2.00 8.05
N ILE A 152 -15.71 -2.25 9.29
CA ILE A 152 -15.70 -3.59 9.87
C ILE A 152 -16.69 -4.50 9.13
N LYS A 153 -17.90 -4.04 8.79
CA LYS A 153 -18.86 -4.83 8.01
C LYS A 153 -18.32 -5.18 6.62
N ILE A 154 -17.68 -4.23 5.95
CA ILE A 154 -16.99 -4.46 4.67
C ILE A 154 -15.90 -5.53 4.84
N ALA A 155 -15.11 -5.46 5.91
CA ALA A 155 -14.08 -6.45 6.23
C ALA A 155 -14.65 -7.85 6.50
N ILE A 156 -15.81 -7.94 7.17
CA ILE A 156 -16.51 -9.21 7.42
C ILE A 156 -17.03 -9.82 6.10
N ASN A 157 -17.58 -8.98 5.24
CA ASN A 157 -18.26 -9.41 4.01
C ASN A 157 -17.31 -9.63 2.82
N HIS A 158 -16.04 -9.25 2.93
CA HIS A 158 -15.07 -9.34 1.84
C HIS A 158 -15.49 -8.55 0.59
N GLU A 159 -16.02 -7.34 0.79
CA GLU A 159 -16.39 -6.40 -0.29
C GLU A 159 -15.12 -5.74 -0.86
N THR A 160 -14.25 -6.56 -1.48
CA THR A 160 -12.89 -6.23 -1.91
C THR A 160 -12.80 -5.07 -2.91
N GLU A 161 -13.87 -4.78 -3.64
CA GLU A 161 -13.97 -3.60 -4.51
C GLU A 161 -13.91 -2.27 -3.75
N GLN A 162 -14.10 -2.29 -2.44
CA GLN A 162 -14.02 -1.13 -1.55
C GLN A 162 -12.69 -1.05 -0.80
N TYR A 163 -11.78 -2.00 -1.00
CA TYR A 163 -10.50 -2.05 -0.31
C TYR A 163 -9.50 -1.04 -0.90
N ILE A 164 -8.48 -0.70 -0.11
CA ILE A 164 -7.37 0.11 -0.60
C ILE A 164 -6.45 -0.80 -1.42
N SER A 165 -6.54 -0.68 -2.75
CA SER A 165 -5.83 -1.56 -3.70
C SER A 165 -4.31 -1.48 -3.60
N ASP A 166 -3.76 -0.35 -3.12
CA ASP A 166 -2.36 -0.25 -2.76
C ASP A 166 -2.16 0.89 -1.73
N PRO A 167 -2.08 0.57 -0.43
CA PRO A 167 -1.92 1.56 0.64
C PRO A 167 -0.52 2.20 0.66
N LEU A 168 0.45 1.61 -0.05
CA LEU A 168 1.84 2.05 -0.12
C LEU A 168 2.20 2.68 -1.47
N GLN A 169 1.34 2.60 -2.49
CA GLN A 169 1.60 3.22 -3.79
C GLN A 169 1.63 4.73 -3.66
N ASP A 170 2.85 5.26 -3.70
CA ASP A 170 3.05 6.60 -4.17
C ASP A 170 2.72 6.64 -5.68
N ASN A 171 1.69 7.39 -6.05
CA ASN A 171 1.33 7.66 -7.44
C ASN A 171 2.52 8.16 -8.28
N SER A 172 3.59 8.67 -7.63
CA SER A 172 4.83 9.04 -8.29
C SER A 172 5.52 7.88 -9.03
N ASP A 173 5.43 6.64 -8.52
CA ASP A 173 6.07 5.49 -9.15
C ASP A 173 5.28 4.98 -10.36
N LEU A 174 3.95 5.03 -10.32
CA LEU A 174 3.11 4.80 -11.49
C LEU A 174 3.37 5.83 -12.58
N LEU A 175 3.54 7.10 -12.21
CA LEU A 175 3.89 8.17 -13.14
C LEU A 175 5.27 7.92 -13.79
N LYS A 176 6.27 7.49 -13.00
CA LYS A 176 7.60 7.12 -13.52
C LYS A 176 7.51 5.95 -14.51
N ILE A 177 6.75 4.91 -14.18
CA ILE A 177 6.54 3.75 -15.07
C ILE A 177 5.87 4.21 -16.38
N LEU A 178 4.85 5.07 -16.29
CA LEU A 178 4.18 5.64 -17.46
C LEU A 178 5.16 6.43 -18.34
N PHE A 179 6.01 7.28 -17.74
CA PHE A 179 7.02 8.03 -18.49
C PHE A 179 8.06 7.12 -19.15
N ILE A 180 8.45 6.01 -18.51
CA ILE A 180 9.36 5.01 -19.12
C ILE A 180 8.68 4.36 -20.33
N ILE A 181 7.43 3.93 -20.20
CA ILE A 181 6.68 3.29 -21.30
C ILE A 181 6.51 4.24 -22.48
N ILE A 182 6.12 5.50 -22.22
CA ILE A 182 5.99 6.54 -23.25
C ILE A 182 7.35 6.81 -23.90
N GLY A 183 8.41 6.93 -23.11
CA GLY A 183 9.77 7.18 -23.61
C GLY A 183 10.27 6.07 -24.54
N ILE A 184 10.05 4.81 -24.18
CA ILE A 184 10.37 3.65 -25.02
C ILE A 184 9.54 3.69 -26.32
N GLY A 185 8.24 3.93 -26.21
CA GLY A 185 7.33 4.01 -27.36
C GLY A 185 7.75 5.08 -28.37
N VAL A 186 8.04 6.29 -27.91
CA VAL A 186 8.53 7.40 -28.75
C VAL A 186 9.88 7.06 -29.39
N SER A 187 10.81 6.48 -28.63
CA SER A 187 12.14 6.09 -29.15
C SER A 187 12.04 5.08 -30.29
N VAL A 188 11.19 4.05 -30.14
CA VAL A 188 10.95 3.06 -31.20
C VAL A 188 10.35 3.72 -32.44
N LEU A 189 9.40 4.64 -32.26
CA LEU A 189 8.73 5.34 -33.36
C LEU A 189 9.72 6.21 -34.14
N VAL A 190 10.60 6.94 -33.45
CA VAL A 190 11.68 7.73 -34.08
C VAL A 190 12.64 6.82 -34.86
N ILE A 191 13.06 5.68 -34.29
CA ILE A 191 13.97 4.76 -34.97
C ILE A 191 13.34 4.20 -36.25
N VAL A 192 12.08 3.76 -36.17
CA VAL A 192 11.38 3.10 -37.28
C VAL A 192 11.03 4.08 -38.40
N PHE A 193 10.52 5.27 -38.07
CA PHE A 193 9.98 6.19 -39.07
C PHE A 193 10.96 7.26 -39.52
N ILE A 194 11.98 7.60 -38.73
CA ILE A 194 12.92 8.68 -39.05
C ILE A 194 14.30 8.09 -39.38
N VAL A 195 14.89 7.36 -38.45
CA VAL A 195 16.29 6.92 -38.58
C VAL A 195 16.45 5.88 -39.70
N LYS A 196 15.59 4.86 -39.73
CA LYS A 196 15.71 3.77 -40.70
C LYS A 196 15.52 4.23 -42.16
N PRO A 197 14.48 5.00 -42.52
CA PRO A 197 14.35 5.51 -43.89
C PRO A 197 15.50 6.44 -44.29
N GLY A 198 15.97 7.27 -43.35
CA GLY A 198 17.11 8.16 -43.58
C GLY A 198 18.40 7.38 -43.91
N LEU A 199 18.67 6.30 -43.17
CA LEU A 199 19.82 5.42 -43.44
C LEU A 199 19.70 4.70 -44.79
N GLU A 200 18.51 4.23 -45.16
CA GLU A 200 18.31 3.58 -46.46
C GLU A 200 18.58 4.56 -47.62
N ILE A 201 18.07 5.80 -47.54
CA ILE A 201 18.31 6.84 -48.54
C ILE A 201 19.81 7.17 -48.65
N LEU A 202 20.49 7.34 -47.52
CA LEU A 202 21.94 7.58 -47.48
C LEU A 202 22.73 6.42 -48.11
N TYR A 203 22.36 5.19 -47.78
CA TYR A 203 22.98 3.99 -48.34
C TYR A 203 22.85 3.96 -49.86
N TYR A 204 21.66 4.19 -50.42
CA TYR A 204 21.45 4.23 -51.87
C TYR A 204 22.24 5.37 -52.54
N LYS A 205 22.31 6.55 -51.91
CA LYS A 205 23.06 7.69 -52.46
C LYS A 205 24.58 7.43 -52.50
N ILE A 206 25.13 6.76 -51.49
CA ILE A 206 26.56 6.38 -51.46
C ILE A 206 26.85 5.31 -52.52
N LYS A 207 25.93 4.34 -52.69
CA LYS A 207 26.07 3.27 -53.69
C LYS A 207 26.11 3.83 -55.12
N ASP A 208 25.16 4.69 -55.50
CA ASP A 208 25.11 5.33 -56.83
C ASP A 208 26.37 6.17 -57.13
N LYS A 209 26.92 6.85 -56.11
CA LYS A 209 28.17 7.62 -56.26
C LYS A 209 29.41 6.76 -56.51
N LYS A 210 29.42 5.51 -56.03
CA LYS A 210 30.53 4.56 -56.29
C LYS A 210 30.45 3.98 -57.70
N GLU A 211 29.24 3.64 -58.17
CA GLU A 211 29.04 3.07 -59.52
C GLU A 211 29.40 4.06 -60.63
N LYS A 212 29.14 5.37 -60.46
CA LYS A 212 29.52 6.42 -61.44
C LYS A 212 31.03 6.73 -61.51
N LYS A 213 31.84 6.19 -60.60
CA LYS A 213 33.30 6.39 -60.57
C LYS A 213 34.10 5.19 -61.07
N SER A 214 33.43 4.08 -61.37
CA SER A 214 34.01 2.89 -62.01
C SER A 214 33.77 2.93 -63.51
#